data_AF-S3A616-F1
#
_entry.id   AF-S3A616-F1
#
_cell.length_a   1.000
_cell.length_b   1.000
_cell.length_c   1.000
_cell.angle_alpha   90.00
_cell.angle_beta   90.00
_cell.angle_gamma   90.00
#
_symmetry.space_group_name_H-M   'P 1'
#
loop_
_entity.id
_entity.type
_entity.pdbx_description
1 polymer ?
#
loop_
_entity_poly.entity_id
_entity_poly.type
_entity_poly.pdbx_seq_one_letter_code
_entity_poly.pdbx_strand_id
1 'polypeptide(L)'
;MITHRTRRGILGRLGATTLVAAAVVCSVGLSATSASADDSSNQPPLTAKDHAITDVPGLVNGRELGSFTGLNGQLVSSPRLLRTESLDKITSDGAATLATKYHVNLVIDLRTATQIAAKPDVPVPGAKSVNISMFGADGNYPDDTVMYHDLVDKGYNGPNDRGPMITAYAQILRLIAQDTTGTVLIHCSHGMDRTGTVMDLLYNILGVSESDILHDYLLSNTQLKVGWATPQLLQGTFESDVNSKYGGIDSYLRKTIGLTDQDFAALRTNLLVSNDASASSITVDGISVPLDAAATTGGATITDPQTALAAGDVTVTTTNPNATASTTVSGRTATITVTAQDGTTVDRYVVNAALPATAGGTSTPVAAAAAATTRATLPETGGDDTAVVLVGGIGGALLIAGGILLMRRRTKRTAG
;
A
#
# COMPACT_ATOMS: atom_id res chain seq x y z
N MET A 1 -57.78 43.00 68.16
CA MET A 1 -57.83 42.11 69.34
C MET A 1 -57.14 40.80 68.96
N ILE A 2 -56.05 40.37 69.63
CA ILE A 2 -55.98 39.81 71.01
C ILE A 2 -56.58 38.39 71.05
N THR A 3 -55.88 37.30 71.42
CA THR A 3 -54.43 37.03 71.63
C THR A 3 -54.17 35.51 71.63
N HIS A 4 -52.89 35.11 71.53
CA HIS A 4 -52.32 33.79 71.83
C HIS A 4 -53.07 32.85 72.79
N ARG A 5 -52.83 31.54 72.59
CA ARG A 5 -52.49 30.65 73.71
C ARG A 5 -51.19 29.87 73.43
N THR A 6 -50.22 30.00 74.31
CA THR A 6 -48.90 29.31 74.25
C THR A 6 -48.73 28.34 75.42
N ARG A 7 -48.08 27.20 75.17
CA ARG A 7 -47.33 26.41 76.18
C ARG A 7 -46.08 25.84 75.49
N ARG A 8 -44.91 26.34 75.86
CA ARG A 8 -43.92 25.67 76.73
C ARG A 8 -43.31 24.40 76.10
N GLY A 9 -42.08 24.52 75.61
CA GLY A 9 -41.15 23.38 75.49
C GLY A 9 -40.20 23.32 76.70
N ILE A 10 -39.34 22.28 76.74
CA ILE A 10 -38.15 22.15 77.59
C ILE A 10 -37.18 21.15 76.90
N LEU A 11 -35.87 21.27 77.16
CA LEU A 11 -34.80 20.48 76.52
C LEU A 11 -34.73 19.03 77.08
N GLY A 12 -34.25 18.07 76.27
CA GLY A 12 -34.38 16.62 76.59
C GLY A 12 -33.21 15.64 76.32
N ARG A 13 -32.04 16.10 75.81
CA ARG A 13 -30.80 15.32 75.57
C ARG A 13 -30.83 14.20 74.49
N LEU A 14 -29.62 13.76 74.12
CA LEU A 14 -29.30 12.78 73.08
C LEU A 14 -29.54 11.33 73.55
N GLY A 15 -29.98 10.49 72.62
CA GLY A 15 -29.78 9.04 72.64
C GLY A 15 -29.32 8.58 71.26
N ALA A 16 -28.03 8.31 71.09
CA ALA A 16 -27.47 7.91 69.81
C ALA A 16 -27.65 6.39 69.60
N THR A 17 -28.72 6.00 68.93
CA THR A 17 -28.95 4.62 68.47
C THR A 17 -28.55 4.46 67.01
N THR A 18 -27.37 3.88 66.79
CA THR A 18 -26.88 3.47 65.46
C THR A 18 -27.72 2.30 64.92
N LEU A 19 -28.80 2.64 64.22
CA LEU A 19 -29.60 1.65 63.50
C LEU A 19 -28.82 1.18 62.26
N VAL A 20 -28.11 0.06 62.37
CA VAL A 20 -27.44 -0.59 61.24
C VAL A 20 -28.50 -1.21 60.34
N ALA A 21 -29.04 -0.42 59.42
CA ALA A 21 -29.91 -0.90 58.36
C ALA A 21 -29.06 -1.74 57.39
N ALA A 22 -29.08 -3.06 57.55
CA ALA A 22 -28.43 -3.99 56.66
C ALA A 22 -29.13 -3.96 55.29
N ALA A 23 -28.61 -3.12 54.38
CA ALA A 23 -29.03 -3.10 52.99
C ALA A 23 -28.67 -4.44 52.35
N VAL A 24 -29.65 -5.32 52.21
CA VAL A 24 -29.52 -6.53 51.40
C VAL A 24 -29.35 -6.10 49.96
N VAL A 25 -28.09 -6.04 49.51
CA VAL A 25 -27.77 -5.90 48.10
C VAL A 25 -28.20 -7.20 47.43
N CYS A 26 -29.40 -7.19 46.86
CA CYS A 26 -29.79 -8.17 45.87
C CYS A 26 -28.87 -8.01 44.66
N SER A 27 -27.74 -8.70 44.70
CA SER A 27 -26.87 -8.90 43.56
C SER A 27 -27.62 -9.74 42.54
N VAL A 28 -28.48 -9.08 41.75
CA VAL A 28 -28.84 -9.56 40.42
C VAL A 28 -27.54 -9.71 39.66
N GLY A 29 -27.05 -10.95 39.64
CA GLY A 29 -25.94 -11.31 38.79
C GLY A 29 -26.38 -11.05 37.35
N LEU A 30 -25.88 -9.96 36.77
CA LEU A 30 -25.62 -9.98 35.35
C LEU A 30 -24.64 -11.13 35.16
N SER A 31 -25.17 -12.30 34.79
CA SER A 31 -24.42 -13.25 34.01
C SER A 31 -23.99 -12.49 32.77
N ALA A 32 -22.76 -11.95 32.82
CA ALA A 32 -22.05 -11.61 31.62
C ALA A 32 -22.05 -12.90 30.80
N THR A 33 -22.87 -12.93 29.75
CA THR A 33 -22.69 -13.88 28.66
C THR A 33 -21.25 -13.70 28.25
N SER A 34 -20.41 -14.68 28.59
CA SER A 34 -19.01 -14.69 28.17
C SER A 34 -19.03 -14.45 26.68
N ALA A 35 -18.47 -13.31 26.24
CA ALA A 35 -18.26 -13.07 24.81
C ALA A 35 -17.63 -14.35 24.26
N SER A 36 -18.21 -14.89 23.18
CA SER A 36 -17.68 -16.11 22.57
C SER A 36 -16.19 -15.91 22.37
N ALA A 37 -15.39 -16.93 22.65
CA ALA A 37 -13.94 -16.86 22.43
C ALA A 37 -13.70 -16.31 21.02
N ASP A 38 -12.90 -15.25 20.93
CA ASP A 38 -12.70 -14.48 19.69
C ASP A 38 -12.47 -15.45 18.54
N ASP A 39 -13.39 -15.43 17.57
CA ASP A 39 -13.28 -16.29 16.39
C ASP A 39 -12.12 -15.75 15.56
N SER A 40 -10.96 -16.39 15.69
CA SER A 40 -9.72 -15.96 15.07
C SER A 40 -9.75 -16.01 13.54
N SER A 41 -10.77 -16.62 12.93
CA SER A 41 -11.04 -16.46 11.50
C SER A 41 -11.43 -15.02 11.13
N ASN A 42 -12.06 -14.29 12.07
CA ASN A 42 -12.44 -12.88 11.92
C ASN A 42 -11.33 -11.90 12.39
N GLN A 43 -10.15 -12.41 12.79
CA GLN A 43 -8.96 -11.62 13.15
C GLN A 43 -7.76 -12.03 12.27
N PRO A 44 -7.80 -11.77 10.94
CA PRO A 44 -6.70 -12.12 10.04
C PRO A 44 -5.40 -11.42 10.47
N PRO A 45 -4.25 -12.12 10.49
CA PRO A 45 -3.00 -11.54 10.94
C PRO A 45 -2.49 -10.49 9.94
N LEU A 46 -2.00 -9.36 10.46
CA LEU A 46 -1.37 -8.33 9.64
C LEU A 46 -0.11 -8.84 8.94
N THR A 47 0.00 -8.50 7.67
CA THR A 47 1.12 -8.80 6.76
C THR A 47 1.72 -7.50 6.20
N ALA A 48 2.84 -7.61 5.49
CA ALA A 48 3.43 -6.47 4.79
C ALA A 48 2.57 -5.94 3.62
N LYS A 49 1.58 -6.71 3.13
CA LYS A 49 0.67 -6.29 2.05
C LYS A 49 -0.50 -5.40 2.51
N ASP A 50 -0.65 -5.27 3.82
CA ASP A 50 -1.80 -4.59 4.45
C ASP A 50 -1.51 -3.13 4.82
N HIS A 51 -0.27 -2.67 4.58
CA HIS A 51 0.18 -1.27 4.73
C HIS A 51 -0.30 -0.56 6.01
N ALA A 52 -0.28 -1.27 7.14
CA ALA A 52 -0.72 -0.73 8.42
C ALA A 52 0.17 0.41 8.93
N ILE A 53 -0.46 1.53 9.26
CA ILE A 53 0.19 2.77 9.69
C ILE A 53 0.40 2.70 11.20
N THR A 54 1.61 2.30 11.58
CA THR A 54 2.01 2.02 12.97
C THR A 54 2.91 3.09 13.59
N ASP A 55 3.32 4.10 12.83
CA ASP A 55 4.22 5.18 13.25
C ASP A 55 3.54 6.57 13.35
N VAL A 56 2.21 6.61 13.38
CA VAL A 56 1.40 7.79 13.74
C VAL A 56 0.97 7.64 15.21
N PRO A 57 1.61 8.34 16.18
CA PRO A 57 1.34 8.09 17.60
C PRO A 57 -0.11 8.41 17.99
N GLY A 58 -0.77 7.44 18.61
CA GLY A 58 -2.18 7.52 19.02
C GLY A 58 -3.17 6.95 18.00
N LEU A 59 -2.71 6.58 16.80
CA LEU A 59 -3.49 5.85 15.79
C LEU A 59 -3.37 4.34 16.00
N VAL A 60 -4.42 3.59 15.63
CA VAL A 60 -4.57 2.15 15.90
C VAL A 60 -5.09 1.38 14.69
N ASN A 61 -6.18 1.82 14.06
CA ASN A 61 -6.84 1.19 12.91
C ASN A 61 -6.50 1.91 11.59
N GLY A 62 -5.33 2.55 11.52
CA GLY A 62 -4.82 3.19 10.32
C GLY A 62 -4.16 2.21 9.37
N ARG A 63 -4.49 2.30 8.07
CA ARG A 63 -3.75 1.68 6.96
C ARG A 63 -3.93 2.47 5.67
N GLU A 64 -2.93 2.37 4.78
CA GLU A 64 -3.09 2.73 3.37
C GLU A 64 -4.07 1.75 2.69
N LEU A 65 -4.46 1.98 1.43
CA LEU A 65 -5.11 0.91 0.66
C LEU A 65 -4.15 -0.28 0.53
N GLY A 66 -4.61 -1.50 0.85
CA GLY A 66 -3.80 -2.70 0.64
C GLY A 66 -3.43 -2.83 -0.84
N SER A 67 -2.21 -3.33 -1.13
CA SER A 67 -1.71 -3.51 -2.50
C SER A 67 -2.35 -4.74 -3.18
N PHE A 68 -3.68 -4.75 -3.23
CA PHE A 68 -4.51 -5.81 -3.80
C PHE A 68 -4.48 -5.79 -5.34
N THR A 69 -4.78 -6.93 -5.95
CA THR A 69 -4.98 -7.02 -7.40
C THR A 69 -6.39 -6.57 -7.74
N GLY A 70 -6.50 -5.47 -8.46
CA GLY A 70 -7.75 -4.96 -9.03
C GLY A 70 -7.95 -5.37 -10.49
N LEU A 71 -8.77 -4.56 -11.18
CA LEU A 71 -9.18 -4.75 -12.56
C LEU A 71 -7.98 -4.98 -13.50
N ASN A 72 -8.13 -5.91 -14.44
CA ASN A 72 -7.11 -6.25 -15.46
C ASN A 72 -5.73 -6.63 -14.88
N GLY A 73 -5.65 -7.05 -13.62
CA GLY A 73 -4.39 -7.38 -12.95
C GLY A 73 -3.54 -6.15 -12.57
N GLN A 74 -4.14 -4.96 -12.53
CA GLN A 74 -3.51 -3.77 -11.99
C GLN A 74 -3.44 -3.85 -10.46
N LEU A 75 -2.42 -3.27 -9.83
CA LEU A 75 -2.36 -3.18 -8.36
C LEU A 75 -3.06 -1.91 -7.88
N VAL A 76 -3.72 -1.99 -6.73
CA VAL A 76 -4.27 -0.81 -6.04
C VAL A 76 -3.12 0.09 -5.55
N SER A 77 -3.22 1.39 -5.82
CA SER A 77 -2.21 2.40 -5.50
C SER A 77 -2.29 2.82 -4.03
N SER A 78 -1.58 2.07 -3.20
CA SER A 78 -1.58 2.19 -1.74
C SER A 78 -1.53 3.62 -1.17
N PRO A 79 -0.53 4.47 -1.49
CA PRO A 79 -0.25 5.67 -0.71
C PRO A 79 -1.25 6.83 -0.92
N ARG A 80 -2.30 6.68 -1.73
CA ARG A 80 -3.21 7.79 -2.10
C ARG A 80 -4.47 7.90 -1.25
N LEU A 81 -4.82 6.85 -0.52
CA LEU A 81 -6.00 6.84 0.34
C LEU A 81 -5.71 6.05 1.63
N LEU A 82 -5.94 6.69 2.77
CA LEU A 82 -5.83 6.08 4.09
C LEU A 82 -7.23 5.82 4.66
N ARG A 83 -7.44 4.64 5.25
CA ARG A 83 -8.58 4.37 6.13
C ARG A 83 -8.12 4.37 7.58
N THR A 84 -8.83 5.06 8.46
CA THR A 84 -8.50 5.14 9.90
C THR A 84 -9.74 5.18 10.81
N GLU A 85 -9.55 5.00 12.12
CA GLU A 85 -10.47 5.50 13.14
C GLU A 85 -10.39 7.03 13.30
N SER A 86 -11.21 7.61 14.19
CA SER A 86 -11.18 9.06 14.43
C SER A 86 -9.86 9.56 14.98
N LEU A 87 -9.51 10.79 14.61
CA LEU A 87 -8.26 11.44 14.98
C LEU A 87 -8.39 12.17 16.33
N ASP A 88 -9.32 11.74 17.21
CA ASP A 88 -9.56 12.28 18.55
C ASP A 88 -8.48 11.89 19.58
N LYS A 89 -7.56 11.00 19.18
CA LYS A 89 -6.53 10.40 20.06
C LYS A 89 -5.11 10.49 19.54
N ILE A 90 -4.89 10.93 18.29
CA ILE A 90 -3.54 11.11 17.76
C ILE A 90 -2.83 12.25 18.51
N THR A 91 -1.51 12.19 18.60
CA THR A 91 -0.73 13.33 19.14
C THR A 91 -0.57 14.43 18.10
N SER A 92 -0.07 15.61 18.51
CA SER A 92 0.45 16.64 17.60
C SER A 92 1.44 16.07 16.60
N ASP A 93 2.26 15.13 17.05
CA ASP A 93 3.34 14.53 16.27
C ASP A 93 2.76 13.49 15.30
N GLY A 94 1.70 12.78 15.68
CA GLY A 94 0.91 11.96 14.77
C GLY A 94 0.25 12.78 13.66
N ALA A 95 -0.36 13.93 14.00
CA ALA A 95 -0.90 14.85 13.01
C ALA A 95 0.20 15.40 12.07
N ALA A 96 1.40 15.67 12.60
CA ALA A 96 2.56 16.05 11.81
C ALA A 96 3.06 14.91 10.90
N THR A 97 3.08 13.65 11.35
CA THR A 97 3.41 12.49 10.51
C THR A 97 2.41 12.31 9.37
N LEU A 98 1.10 12.46 9.64
CA LEU A 98 0.06 12.43 8.60
C LEU A 98 0.27 13.51 7.53
N ALA A 99 0.61 14.73 7.93
CA ALA A 99 0.88 15.83 6.99
C ALA A 99 2.21 15.68 6.22
N THR A 100 3.29 15.24 6.88
CA THR A 100 4.66 15.34 6.35
C THR A 100 5.23 14.05 5.77
N LYS A 101 4.83 12.87 6.27
CA LYS A 101 5.23 11.56 5.75
C LYS A 101 4.16 11.00 4.80
N TYR A 102 2.89 11.09 5.21
CA TYR A 102 1.76 10.54 4.44
C TYR A 102 1.10 11.55 3.50
N HIS A 103 1.54 12.82 3.50
CA HIS A 103 1.06 13.87 2.61
C HIS A 103 -0.47 14.06 2.59
N VAL A 104 -1.11 13.83 3.74
CA VAL A 104 -2.57 13.96 3.89
C VAL A 104 -2.98 15.41 3.68
N ASN A 105 -3.70 15.66 2.59
CA ASN A 105 -4.17 17.00 2.19
C ASN A 105 -5.71 17.13 2.26
N LEU A 106 -6.44 16.02 2.34
CA LEU A 106 -7.89 15.96 2.51
C LEU A 106 -8.27 14.97 3.61
N VAL A 107 -9.06 15.40 4.59
CA VAL A 107 -9.63 14.55 5.65
C VAL A 107 -11.15 14.50 5.47
N ILE A 108 -11.71 13.30 5.31
CA ILE A 108 -13.15 13.03 5.17
C ILE A 108 -13.65 12.36 6.46
N ASP A 109 -14.39 13.11 7.27
CA ASP A 109 -14.98 12.64 8.52
C ASP A 109 -16.43 12.18 8.30
N LEU A 110 -16.71 10.90 8.54
CA LEU A 110 -18.02 10.25 8.39
C LEU A 110 -18.89 10.27 9.67
N ARG A 111 -18.46 10.99 10.71
CA ARG A 111 -19.17 11.11 12.00
C ARG A 111 -20.36 12.07 11.94
N THR A 112 -21.28 11.95 12.90
CA THR A 112 -22.36 12.95 13.10
C THR A 112 -21.81 14.18 13.82
N ALA A 113 -22.44 15.35 13.63
CA ALA A 113 -22.04 16.57 14.32
C ALA A 113 -21.96 16.39 15.86
N THR A 114 -22.85 15.58 16.44
CA THR A 114 -22.83 15.18 17.86
C THR A 114 -21.60 14.34 18.23
N GLN A 115 -21.21 13.38 17.39
CA GLN A 115 -19.99 12.57 17.58
C GLN A 115 -18.73 13.45 17.50
N ILE A 116 -18.69 14.40 16.56
CA ILE A 116 -17.57 15.35 16.39
C ILE A 116 -17.48 16.30 17.59
N ALA A 117 -18.60 16.89 18.02
CA ALA A 117 -18.64 17.80 19.16
C ALA A 117 -18.23 17.12 20.48
N ALA A 118 -18.50 15.82 20.63
CA ALA A 118 -18.08 15.04 21.80
C ALA A 118 -16.60 14.58 21.74
N LYS A 119 -16.04 14.43 20.53
CA LYS A 119 -14.69 13.92 20.26
C LYS A 119 -14.08 14.61 19.04
N PRO A 120 -13.66 15.88 19.16
CA PRO A 120 -13.07 16.61 18.05
C PRO A 120 -11.72 16.02 17.67
N ASP A 121 -11.43 15.99 16.37
CA ASP A 121 -10.15 15.52 15.86
C ASP A 121 -9.01 16.51 16.12
N VAL A 122 -7.80 16.00 16.25
CA VAL A 122 -6.59 16.82 16.15
C VAL A 122 -6.37 17.19 14.66
N PRO A 123 -6.34 18.48 14.30
CA PRO A 123 -6.21 18.89 12.90
C PRO A 123 -4.86 18.49 12.29
N VAL A 124 -4.90 17.85 11.11
CA VAL A 124 -3.71 17.53 10.31
C VAL A 124 -3.20 18.82 9.63
N PRO A 125 -1.95 19.27 9.89
CA PRO A 125 -1.45 20.53 9.35
C PRO A 125 -1.46 20.59 7.82
N GLY A 126 -2.10 21.63 7.27
CA GLY A 126 -2.22 21.83 5.81
C GLY A 126 -3.34 21.04 5.14
N ALA A 127 -3.96 20.07 5.83
CA ALA A 127 -5.09 19.33 5.28
C ALA A 127 -6.40 20.13 5.34
N LYS A 128 -7.25 19.92 4.33
CA LYS A 128 -8.65 20.37 4.33
C LYS A 128 -9.52 19.30 4.98
N SER A 129 -10.20 19.61 6.09
CA SER A 129 -11.22 18.73 6.66
C SER A 129 -12.60 18.96 6.01
N VAL A 130 -13.32 17.89 5.73
CA VAL A 130 -14.70 17.89 5.22
C VAL A 130 -15.51 16.83 6.01
N ASN A 131 -16.59 17.25 6.67
CA ASN A 131 -17.53 16.30 7.28
C ASN A 131 -18.59 15.89 6.24
N ILE A 132 -18.72 14.59 5.98
CA ILE A 132 -19.80 14.01 5.19
C ILE A 132 -20.50 12.97 6.07
N SER A 133 -21.45 13.44 6.88
CA SER A 133 -22.10 12.59 7.86
C SER A 133 -23.06 11.59 7.21
N MET A 134 -22.61 10.34 7.05
CA MET A 134 -23.42 9.26 6.45
C MET A 134 -24.74 9.04 7.21
N PHE A 135 -24.70 9.12 8.54
CA PHE A 135 -25.89 8.94 9.40
C PHE A 135 -26.77 10.19 9.53
N GLY A 136 -26.38 11.31 8.93
CA GLY A 136 -27.09 12.58 9.07
C GLY A 136 -27.12 13.05 10.54
N ALA A 137 -28.32 13.23 11.08
CA ALA A 137 -28.51 13.63 12.48
C ALA A 137 -28.40 12.45 13.47
N ASP A 138 -28.98 11.29 13.13
CA ASP A 138 -29.26 10.20 14.07
C ASP A 138 -28.25 9.05 13.92
N GLY A 139 -27.20 9.09 14.74
CA GLY A 139 -26.08 8.15 14.70
C GLY A 139 -26.12 7.00 15.71
N ASN A 140 -27.25 6.78 16.40
CA ASN A 140 -27.42 5.70 17.38
C ASN A 140 -28.23 4.54 16.78
N TYR A 141 -27.69 3.33 16.84
CA TYR A 141 -28.33 2.09 16.40
C TYR A 141 -28.47 1.11 17.57
N PRO A 142 -29.51 0.25 17.59
CA PRO A 142 -29.71 -0.71 18.68
C PRO A 142 -28.77 -1.92 18.55
N ASP A 143 -28.40 -2.28 17.33
CA ASP A 143 -27.48 -3.34 16.95
C ASP A 143 -26.88 -3.03 15.57
N ASP A 144 -25.76 -3.69 15.25
CA ASP A 144 -25.04 -3.44 14.00
C ASP A 144 -25.74 -4.03 12.76
N THR A 145 -26.62 -5.03 12.90
CA THR A 145 -27.30 -5.61 11.72
C THR A 145 -28.32 -4.62 11.15
N VAL A 146 -29.11 -3.98 12.03
CA VAL A 146 -29.99 -2.86 11.66
C VAL A 146 -29.19 -1.70 11.06
N MET A 147 -27.99 -1.41 11.57
CA MET A 147 -27.11 -0.38 11.02
C MET A 147 -26.63 -0.71 9.60
N TYR A 148 -26.28 -1.97 9.30
CA TYR A 148 -25.82 -2.37 7.95
C TYR A 148 -26.97 -2.44 6.93
N HIS A 149 -28.20 -2.79 7.34
CA HIS A 149 -29.38 -2.60 6.49
C HIS A 149 -29.61 -1.12 6.18
N ASP A 150 -29.61 -0.25 7.20
CA ASP A 150 -29.83 1.18 7.01
C ASP A 150 -28.71 1.84 6.19
N LEU A 151 -27.46 1.36 6.27
CA LEU A 151 -26.34 1.82 5.43
C LEU A 151 -26.60 1.65 3.94
N VAL A 152 -27.43 0.68 3.52
CA VAL A 152 -27.77 0.46 2.11
C VAL A 152 -28.72 1.55 1.58
N ASP A 153 -29.85 1.79 2.25
CA ASP A 153 -30.95 2.57 1.67
C ASP A 153 -31.81 3.39 2.64
N LYS A 154 -31.34 3.69 3.87
CA LYS A 154 -32.10 4.52 4.82
C LYS A 154 -32.51 5.86 4.21
N GLY A 155 -33.83 6.05 4.06
CA GLY A 155 -34.41 7.28 3.49
C GLY A 155 -34.31 7.40 1.96
N TYR A 156 -34.00 6.33 1.23
CA TYR A 156 -34.00 6.34 -0.23
C TYR A 156 -35.43 6.37 -0.80
N ASN A 157 -35.82 7.52 -1.37
CA ASN A 157 -37.10 7.69 -2.06
C ASN A 157 -36.94 7.77 -3.60
N GLY A 158 -35.71 7.78 -4.11
CA GLY A 158 -35.39 7.70 -5.54
C GLY A 158 -34.20 8.57 -5.96
N PRO A 159 -33.91 8.68 -7.28
CA PRO A 159 -32.77 9.47 -7.76
C PRO A 159 -32.79 10.96 -7.41
N ASN A 160 -33.96 11.53 -7.09
CA ASN A 160 -34.13 12.94 -6.69
C ASN A 160 -34.11 13.14 -5.16
N ASP A 161 -34.27 12.07 -4.39
CA ASP A 161 -34.19 12.07 -2.93
C ASP A 161 -33.56 10.75 -2.48
N ARG A 162 -32.23 10.76 -2.41
CA ARG A 162 -31.39 9.57 -2.21
C ARG A 162 -31.26 9.13 -0.75
N GLY A 163 -31.78 9.91 0.21
CA GLY A 163 -31.43 9.74 1.62
C GLY A 163 -29.95 10.06 1.93
N PRO A 164 -29.55 10.09 3.20
CA PRO A 164 -28.21 10.53 3.62
C PRO A 164 -27.09 9.56 3.20
N MET A 165 -27.27 8.23 3.31
CA MET A 165 -26.20 7.25 3.06
C MET A 165 -25.71 7.28 1.60
N ILE A 166 -26.65 7.13 0.66
CA ILE A 166 -26.39 7.08 -0.78
C ILE A 166 -25.88 8.44 -1.28
N THR A 167 -26.38 9.54 -0.72
CA THR A 167 -25.83 10.89 -0.98
C THR A 167 -24.39 11.00 -0.49
N ALA A 168 -24.07 10.48 0.70
CA ALA A 168 -22.72 10.48 1.22
C ALA A 168 -21.77 9.64 0.35
N TYR A 169 -22.12 8.38 0.01
CA TYR A 169 -21.32 7.56 -0.90
C TYR A 169 -21.02 8.29 -2.23
N ALA A 170 -22.04 8.91 -2.83
CA ALA A 170 -21.90 9.67 -4.08
C ALA A 170 -20.98 10.90 -3.96
N GLN A 171 -20.91 11.55 -2.79
CA GLN A 171 -20.02 12.68 -2.53
C GLN A 171 -18.59 12.22 -2.21
N ILE A 172 -18.44 11.20 -1.37
CA ILE A 172 -17.15 10.67 -0.91
C ILE A 172 -16.35 10.11 -2.10
N LEU A 173 -16.96 9.22 -2.88
CA LEU A 173 -16.31 8.59 -4.04
C LEU A 173 -15.95 9.65 -5.10
N ARG A 174 -16.73 10.73 -5.21
CA ARG A 174 -16.40 11.87 -6.09
C ARG A 174 -15.27 12.76 -5.56
N LEU A 175 -15.13 12.95 -4.25
CA LEU A 175 -13.98 13.65 -3.69
C LEU A 175 -12.68 12.86 -3.90
N ILE A 176 -12.72 11.53 -3.70
CA ILE A 176 -11.59 10.63 -3.98
C ILE A 176 -11.24 10.60 -5.49
N ALA A 177 -12.24 10.76 -6.36
CA ALA A 177 -12.02 10.91 -7.81
C ALA A 177 -11.41 12.28 -8.21
N GLN A 178 -11.60 13.33 -7.40
CA GLN A 178 -11.22 14.70 -7.71
C GLN A 178 -9.88 15.13 -7.09
N ASP A 179 -9.53 14.59 -5.91
CA ASP A 179 -8.26 14.95 -5.27
C ASP A 179 -7.10 14.15 -5.84
N THR A 180 -6.37 14.79 -6.75
CA THR A 180 -5.18 14.22 -7.38
C THR A 180 -3.88 14.73 -6.78
N THR A 181 -3.94 15.55 -5.72
CA THR A 181 -2.81 16.42 -5.30
C THR A 181 -2.02 15.94 -4.09
N GLY A 182 -2.53 14.95 -3.36
CA GLY A 182 -1.86 14.32 -2.23
C GLY A 182 -2.55 13.02 -1.85
N THR A 183 -2.73 12.84 -0.54
CA THR A 183 -3.36 11.66 0.06
C THR A 183 -4.66 12.04 0.76
N VAL A 184 -5.74 11.31 0.44
CA VAL A 184 -7.01 11.43 1.15
C VAL A 184 -6.97 10.54 2.40
N LEU A 185 -7.45 11.03 3.54
CA LEU A 185 -7.69 10.23 4.75
C LEU A 185 -9.20 10.20 5.00
N ILE A 186 -9.77 9.00 5.16
CA ILE A 186 -11.20 8.82 5.45
C ILE A 186 -11.43 7.99 6.71
N HIS A 187 -12.28 8.47 7.60
CA HIS A 187 -12.52 7.86 8.90
C HIS A 187 -13.96 8.00 9.40
N CYS A 188 -14.32 7.15 10.35
CA CYS A 188 -15.53 7.31 11.15
C CYS A 188 -15.15 7.36 12.64
N SER A 189 -15.94 6.76 13.53
CA SER A 189 -15.60 6.63 14.95
C SER A 189 -14.56 5.54 15.22
N HIS A 190 -14.66 4.39 14.55
CA HIS A 190 -13.74 3.26 14.72
C HIS A 190 -13.01 2.88 13.43
N GLY A 191 -13.32 3.50 12.29
CA GLY A 191 -12.73 3.15 10.99
C GLY A 191 -13.21 1.83 10.40
N MET A 192 -14.30 1.27 10.93
CA MET A 192 -14.79 -0.08 10.63
C MET A 192 -15.98 -0.07 9.67
N ASP A 193 -17.14 0.46 10.07
CA ASP A 193 -18.44 0.21 9.39
C ASP A 193 -18.74 1.17 8.24
N ARG A 194 -18.92 2.45 8.59
CA ARG A 194 -19.10 3.56 7.65
C ARG A 194 -17.91 3.66 6.69
N THR A 195 -16.70 3.53 7.21
CA THR A 195 -15.48 3.49 6.40
C THR A 195 -15.38 2.19 5.58
N GLY A 196 -15.74 1.04 6.15
CA GLY A 196 -15.66 -0.26 5.47
C GLY A 196 -16.61 -0.38 4.29
N THR A 197 -17.86 0.07 4.42
CA THR A 197 -18.82 0.08 3.30
C THR A 197 -18.44 1.08 2.21
N VAL A 198 -17.76 2.19 2.53
CA VAL A 198 -17.12 3.04 1.51
C VAL A 198 -15.97 2.31 0.80
N MET A 199 -15.15 1.58 1.55
CA MET A 199 -14.00 0.84 1.02
C MET A 199 -14.43 -0.33 0.14
N ASP A 200 -15.44 -1.11 0.55
CA ASP A 200 -16.09 -2.13 -0.28
C ASP A 200 -16.57 -1.56 -1.62
N LEU A 201 -17.40 -0.51 -1.58
CA LEU A 201 -17.90 0.15 -2.80
C LEU A 201 -16.75 0.65 -3.70
N LEU A 202 -15.67 1.16 -3.10
CA LEU A 202 -14.49 1.61 -3.83
C LEU A 202 -13.70 0.45 -4.43
N TYR A 203 -13.42 -0.61 -3.66
CA TYR A 203 -12.70 -1.79 -4.12
C TYR A 203 -13.46 -2.52 -5.23
N ASN A 204 -14.79 -2.54 -5.19
CA ASN A 204 -15.65 -3.00 -6.28
C ASN A 204 -15.52 -2.13 -7.55
N ILE A 205 -15.42 -0.80 -7.43
CA ILE A 205 -15.07 0.07 -8.57
C ILE A 205 -13.68 -0.28 -9.11
N LEU A 206 -12.71 -0.53 -8.23
CA LEU A 206 -11.33 -0.87 -8.60
C LEU A 206 -11.15 -2.32 -9.09
N GLY A 207 -12.16 -3.19 -8.95
CA GLY A 207 -12.15 -4.58 -9.42
C GLY A 207 -11.35 -5.55 -8.56
N VAL A 208 -11.24 -5.29 -7.25
CA VAL A 208 -10.59 -6.17 -6.26
C VAL A 208 -11.51 -7.34 -5.89
N SER A 209 -10.94 -8.47 -5.43
CA SER A 209 -11.74 -9.68 -5.11
C SER A 209 -12.56 -9.53 -3.83
N GLU A 210 -13.73 -10.18 -3.77
CA GLU A 210 -14.59 -10.26 -2.57
C GLU A 210 -13.81 -10.75 -1.33
N SER A 211 -12.87 -11.69 -1.52
CA SER A 211 -11.99 -12.20 -0.45
C SER A 211 -10.98 -11.17 0.07
N ASP A 212 -10.43 -10.33 -0.81
CA ASP A 212 -9.51 -9.25 -0.43
C ASP A 212 -10.25 -8.10 0.26
N ILE A 213 -11.47 -7.78 -0.20
CA ILE A 213 -12.38 -6.81 0.43
C ILE A 213 -12.75 -7.25 1.85
N LEU A 214 -13.16 -8.51 2.01
CA LEU A 214 -13.46 -9.07 3.33
C LEU A 214 -12.24 -9.06 4.25
N HIS A 215 -11.04 -9.40 3.73
CA HIS A 215 -9.80 -9.34 4.49
C HIS A 215 -9.50 -7.91 4.97
N ASP A 216 -9.53 -6.90 4.09
CA ASP A 216 -9.34 -5.50 4.50
C ASP A 216 -10.36 -5.04 5.54
N TYR A 217 -11.62 -5.46 5.42
CA TYR A 217 -12.65 -5.17 6.42
C TYR A 217 -12.35 -5.83 7.77
N LEU A 218 -12.00 -7.12 7.79
CA LEU A 218 -11.68 -7.87 9.01
C LEU A 218 -10.36 -7.46 9.67
N LEU A 219 -9.40 -6.86 8.95
CA LEU A 219 -8.19 -6.28 9.57
C LEU A 219 -8.50 -5.25 10.67
N SER A 220 -9.67 -4.61 10.63
CA SER A 220 -10.08 -3.69 11.71
C SER A 220 -10.34 -4.41 13.04
N ASN A 221 -10.74 -5.67 13.05
CA ASN A 221 -10.76 -6.49 14.28
C ASN A 221 -9.34 -6.68 14.84
N THR A 222 -8.40 -7.08 13.98
CA THR A 222 -6.98 -7.30 14.34
C THR A 222 -6.31 -6.03 14.87
N GLN A 223 -6.55 -4.89 14.23
CA GLN A 223 -5.99 -3.60 14.63
C GLN A 223 -6.62 -3.06 15.92
N LEU A 224 -7.95 -3.07 16.05
CA LEU A 224 -8.66 -2.59 17.25
C LEU A 224 -8.60 -3.59 18.43
N LYS A 225 -8.27 -4.86 18.18
CA LYS A 225 -8.27 -5.99 19.13
C LYS A 225 -9.67 -6.31 19.66
N VAL A 226 -10.58 -6.55 18.72
CA VAL A 226 -12.01 -6.82 18.93
C VAL A 226 -12.51 -7.87 17.94
N GLY A 227 -13.71 -8.41 18.14
CA GLY A 227 -14.40 -9.32 17.22
C GLY A 227 -15.73 -8.77 16.70
N TRP A 228 -15.75 -7.50 16.27
CA TRP A 228 -16.99 -6.78 15.91
C TRP A 228 -17.30 -6.87 14.40
N ALA A 229 -16.29 -6.70 13.54
CA ALA A 229 -16.43 -6.92 12.11
C ALA A 229 -16.68 -8.41 11.84
N THR A 230 -17.64 -8.74 10.98
CA THR A 230 -17.92 -10.14 10.59
C THR A 230 -18.31 -10.23 9.10
N PRO A 231 -18.06 -11.37 8.42
CA PRO A 231 -18.53 -11.60 7.06
C PRO A 231 -20.06 -11.46 6.94
N GLN A 232 -20.81 -11.75 8.00
CA GLN A 232 -22.25 -11.57 8.04
C GLN A 232 -22.68 -10.10 7.96
N LEU A 233 -21.93 -9.15 8.54
CA LEU A 233 -22.29 -7.74 8.45
C LEU A 233 -22.04 -7.19 7.04
N LEU A 234 -20.81 -7.34 6.52
CA LEU A 234 -20.48 -6.78 5.20
C LEU A 234 -21.15 -7.58 4.07
N GLN A 235 -20.80 -8.86 3.91
CA GLN A 235 -21.26 -9.66 2.79
C GLN A 235 -22.69 -10.18 3.00
N GLY A 236 -22.92 -10.78 4.17
CA GLY A 236 -24.20 -11.43 4.51
C GLY A 236 -25.38 -10.46 4.68
N THR A 237 -25.14 -9.17 4.92
CA THR A 237 -26.16 -8.14 5.14
C THR A 237 -26.03 -7.02 4.11
N PHE A 238 -24.96 -6.21 4.09
CA PHE A 238 -24.87 -5.03 3.21
C PHE A 238 -24.79 -5.40 1.72
N GLU A 239 -23.84 -6.25 1.29
CA GLU A 239 -23.73 -6.69 -0.10
C GLU A 239 -24.95 -7.54 -0.52
N SER A 240 -25.47 -8.37 0.39
CA SER A 240 -26.68 -9.18 0.21
C SER A 240 -27.93 -8.34 -0.05
N ASP A 241 -28.15 -7.27 0.73
CA ASP A 241 -29.23 -6.31 0.52
C ASP A 241 -29.02 -5.53 -0.78
N VAL A 242 -27.79 -5.05 -1.06
CA VAL A 242 -27.45 -4.36 -2.32
C VAL A 242 -27.77 -5.24 -3.53
N ASN A 243 -27.37 -6.51 -3.50
CA ASN A 243 -27.66 -7.47 -4.56
C ASN A 243 -29.18 -7.69 -4.72
N SER A 244 -29.87 -7.97 -3.61
CA SER A 244 -31.29 -8.32 -3.59
C SER A 244 -32.23 -7.16 -3.95
N LYS A 245 -31.91 -5.94 -3.50
CA LYS A 245 -32.71 -4.72 -3.72
C LYS A 245 -32.43 -4.04 -5.05
N TYR A 246 -31.17 -4.05 -5.52
CA TYR A 246 -30.72 -3.22 -6.66
C TYR A 246 -30.15 -4.00 -7.85
N GLY A 247 -30.02 -5.32 -7.76
CA GLY A 247 -29.50 -6.16 -8.85
C GLY A 247 -27.98 -6.08 -9.00
N GLY A 248 -27.27 -6.07 -7.87
CA GLY A 248 -25.80 -6.14 -7.80
C GLY A 248 -25.09 -4.79 -7.64
N ILE A 249 -23.83 -4.85 -7.23
CA ILE A 249 -23.01 -3.70 -6.80
C ILE A 249 -22.83 -2.64 -7.90
N ASP A 250 -22.57 -3.04 -9.15
CA ASP A 250 -22.45 -2.12 -10.30
C ASP A 250 -23.78 -1.38 -10.58
N SER A 251 -24.91 -2.10 -10.50
CA SER A 251 -26.25 -1.54 -10.67
C SER A 251 -26.55 -0.50 -9.58
N TYR A 252 -26.20 -0.80 -8.33
CA TYR A 252 -26.34 0.11 -7.19
C TYR A 252 -25.43 1.35 -7.31
N LEU A 253 -24.14 1.17 -7.62
CA LEU A 253 -23.18 2.25 -7.85
C LEU A 253 -23.63 3.22 -8.96
N ARG A 254 -24.12 2.68 -10.09
CA ARG A 254 -24.46 3.48 -11.29
C ARG A 254 -25.85 4.09 -11.26
N LYS A 255 -26.86 3.39 -10.72
CA LYS A 255 -28.27 3.82 -10.79
C LYS A 255 -28.73 4.47 -9.49
N THR A 256 -28.39 3.84 -8.36
CA THR A 256 -28.83 4.28 -7.02
C THR A 256 -27.93 5.38 -6.49
N ILE A 257 -26.63 5.12 -6.29
CA ILE A 257 -25.62 6.13 -5.93
C ILE A 257 -25.46 7.16 -7.07
N GLY A 258 -25.55 6.73 -8.32
CA GLY A 258 -25.56 7.63 -9.47
C GLY A 258 -24.15 8.05 -9.92
N LEU A 259 -23.16 7.16 -9.82
CA LEU A 259 -21.84 7.36 -10.41
C LEU A 259 -21.88 7.15 -11.93
N THR A 260 -21.17 8.00 -12.65
CA THR A 260 -21.00 8.00 -14.11
C THR A 260 -19.75 7.22 -14.52
N ASP A 261 -19.62 6.86 -15.80
CA ASP A 261 -18.38 6.27 -16.32
C ASP A 261 -17.16 7.19 -16.15
N GLN A 262 -17.35 8.51 -16.08
CA GLN A 262 -16.29 9.46 -15.76
C GLN A 262 -15.85 9.36 -14.29
N ASP A 263 -16.77 9.16 -13.35
CA ASP A 263 -16.44 8.93 -11.93
C ASP A 263 -15.67 7.61 -11.76
N PHE A 264 -16.13 6.53 -12.42
CA PHE A 264 -15.45 5.23 -12.44
C PHE A 264 -14.04 5.32 -13.07
N ALA A 265 -13.91 6.02 -14.21
CA ALA A 265 -12.63 6.20 -14.90
C ALA A 265 -11.64 7.00 -14.04
N ALA A 266 -12.07 8.13 -13.46
CA ALA A 266 -11.23 8.95 -12.59
C ALA A 266 -10.75 8.18 -11.34
N LEU A 267 -11.61 7.40 -10.69
CA LEU A 267 -11.21 6.54 -9.57
C LEU A 267 -10.17 5.48 -9.98
N ARG A 268 -10.37 4.82 -11.12
CA ARG A 268 -9.42 3.81 -11.63
C ARG A 268 -8.08 4.44 -12.03
N THR A 269 -8.09 5.54 -12.77
CA THR A 269 -6.86 6.29 -13.12
C THR A 269 -6.15 6.85 -11.88
N ASN A 270 -6.88 7.21 -10.82
CA ASN A 270 -6.25 7.70 -9.60
C ASN A 270 -5.65 6.58 -8.74
N LEU A 271 -6.32 5.42 -8.65
CA LEU A 271 -6.08 4.41 -7.60
C LEU A 271 -5.68 3.02 -8.11
N LEU A 272 -5.53 2.81 -9.42
CA LEU A 272 -4.84 1.64 -9.97
C LEU A 272 -3.49 2.07 -10.54
N VAL A 273 -2.44 1.36 -10.15
CA VAL A 273 -1.11 1.46 -10.78
C VAL A 273 -1.22 0.89 -12.18
N SER A 274 -0.69 1.57 -13.20
CA SER A 274 -0.68 1.02 -14.56
C SER A 274 0.13 -0.28 -14.64
N ASN A 275 -0.32 -1.25 -15.43
CA ASN A 275 0.47 -2.41 -15.83
C ASN A 275 0.76 -2.42 -17.35
N ASP A 276 0.53 -1.30 -18.02
CA ASP A 276 0.58 -1.18 -19.49
C ASP A 276 1.96 -0.80 -20.07
N ALA A 277 2.95 -0.58 -19.20
CA ALA A 277 4.34 -0.22 -19.54
C ALA A 277 5.15 -1.34 -20.24
N SER A 278 4.52 -2.38 -20.76
CA SER A 278 5.21 -3.53 -21.37
C SER A 278 5.49 -3.33 -22.86
N ALA A 279 6.56 -3.97 -23.35
CA ALA A 279 6.79 -4.15 -24.77
C ALA A 279 5.97 -5.35 -25.30
N SER A 280 5.36 -5.20 -26.47
CA SER A 280 4.76 -6.29 -27.24
C SER A 280 5.72 -6.84 -28.30
N SER A 281 6.70 -6.05 -28.75
CA SER A 281 7.89 -6.53 -29.48
C SER A 281 9.06 -5.56 -29.34
N ILE A 282 10.29 -6.10 -29.43
CA ILE A 282 11.53 -5.33 -29.58
C ILE A 282 12.32 -5.98 -30.71
N THR A 283 12.84 -5.16 -31.63
CA THR A 283 13.84 -5.58 -32.61
C THR A 283 15.05 -4.65 -32.58
N VAL A 284 16.23 -5.21 -32.88
CA VAL A 284 17.48 -4.45 -33.05
C VAL A 284 18.04 -4.83 -34.42
N ASP A 285 18.27 -3.87 -35.31
CA ASP A 285 18.65 -4.13 -36.71
C ASP A 285 17.69 -5.10 -37.44
N GLY A 286 16.41 -5.09 -37.04
CA GLY A 286 15.37 -6.01 -37.51
C GLY A 286 15.43 -7.42 -36.90
N ILE A 287 16.42 -7.74 -36.08
CA ILE A 287 16.54 -9.00 -35.35
C ILE A 287 15.58 -8.98 -34.15
N SER A 288 14.69 -9.96 -34.08
CA SER A 288 13.72 -10.08 -32.97
C SER A 288 14.39 -10.45 -31.65
N VAL A 289 13.99 -9.76 -30.57
CA VAL A 289 14.53 -9.93 -29.22
C VAL A 289 13.57 -10.78 -28.36
N PRO A 290 14.04 -11.85 -27.69
CA PRO A 290 13.26 -12.56 -26.67
C PRO A 290 12.98 -11.64 -25.48
N LEU A 291 11.73 -11.21 -25.32
CA LEU A 291 11.32 -10.23 -24.31
C LEU A 291 11.45 -10.76 -22.87
N ASP A 292 11.22 -12.07 -22.69
CA ASP A 292 11.35 -12.79 -21.43
C ASP A 292 12.80 -12.75 -20.90
N ALA A 293 13.78 -12.98 -21.77
CA ALA A 293 15.20 -12.82 -21.43
C ALA A 293 15.58 -11.34 -21.28
N ALA A 294 15.04 -10.45 -22.11
CA ALA A 294 15.36 -9.03 -22.11
C ALA A 294 14.87 -8.30 -20.85
N ALA A 295 13.73 -8.69 -20.27
CA ALA A 295 13.22 -8.15 -19.01
C ALA A 295 14.03 -8.60 -17.76
N THR A 296 15.03 -9.48 -17.91
CA THR A 296 15.93 -9.87 -16.81
C THR A 296 17.09 -8.90 -16.64
N THR A 297 17.68 -8.85 -15.45
CA THR A 297 18.89 -8.06 -15.15
C THR A 297 20.11 -8.42 -16.02
N GLY A 298 20.14 -9.61 -16.63
CA GLY A 298 21.19 -10.00 -17.58
C GLY A 298 20.90 -9.56 -19.02
N GLY A 299 19.63 -9.36 -19.36
CA GLY A 299 19.17 -9.06 -20.70
C GLY A 299 19.20 -10.24 -21.68
N ALA A 300 18.56 -10.05 -22.82
CA ALA A 300 18.69 -10.95 -23.95
C ALA A 300 20.07 -10.76 -24.61
N THR A 301 20.58 -11.80 -25.26
CA THR A 301 21.74 -11.69 -26.15
C THR A 301 21.31 -12.10 -27.56
N ILE A 302 21.58 -11.25 -28.53
CA ILE A 302 21.33 -11.48 -29.96
C ILE A 302 22.66 -11.46 -30.73
N THR A 303 22.70 -12.08 -31.91
CA THR A 303 23.84 -12.00 -32.81
C THR A 303 23.57 -10.94 -33.88
N ASP A 304 24.17 -9.76 -33.74
CA ASP A 304 24.07 -8.64 -34.69
C ASP A 304 25.42 -8.46 -35.42
N PRO A 305 25.44 -8.47 -36.77
CA PRO A 305 26.65 -8.25 -37.57
C PRO A 305 27.14 -6.80 -37.67
N GLN A 306 26.35 -5.79 -37.27
CA GLN A 306 26.82 -4.39 -37.29
C GLN A 306 27.97 -4.20 -36.29
N THR A 307 28.90 -3.31 -36.60
CA THR A 307 30.06 -3.05 -35.72
C THR A 307 29.74 -2.06 -34.60
N ALA A 308 28.87 -1.08 -34.87
CA ALA A 308 28.33 -0.14 -33.90
C ALA A 308 26.83 -0.41 -33.70
N LEU A 309 26.28 0.07 -32.58
CA LEU A 309 24.85 0.05 -32.27
C LEU A 309 24.44 1.46 -31.83
N ALA A 310 23.31 1.95 -32.32
CA ALA A 310 22.72 3.23 -31.99
C ALA A 310 21.25 3.08 -31.53
N ALA A 311 20.73 4.11 -30.88
CA ALA A 311 19.37 4.07 -30.34
C ALA A 311 18.27 4.01 -31.43
N GLY A 312 18.59 4.43 -32.67
CA GLY A 312 17.68 4.37 -33.82
C GLY A 312 17.56 2.99 -34.47
N ASP A 313 18.49 2.07 -34.18
CA ASP A 313 18.49 0.71 -34.74
C ASP A 313 17.55 -0.21 -33.94
N VAL A 314 17.08 0.27 -32.77
CA VAL A 314 16.17 -0.41 -31.86
C VAL A 314 14.73 0.06 -32.11
N THR A 315 13.90 -0.81 -32.66
CA THR A 315 12.45 -0.58 -32.79
C THR A 315 11.71 -1.26 -31.66
N VAL A 316 10.74 -0.57 -31.05
CA VAL A 316 9.92 -1.06 -29.94
C VAL A 316 8.45 -0.90 -30.30
N THR A 317 7.66 -1.96 -30.14
CA THR A 317 6.19 -1.86 -30.09
C THR A 317 5.76 -2.10 -28.65
N THR A 318 4.91 -1.24 -28.12
CA THR A 318 4.35 -1.35 -26.75
C THR A 318 3.07 -2.17 -26.73
N THR A 319 2.62 -2.59 -25.56
CA THR A 319 1.33 -3.28 -25.38
C THR A 319 0.15 -2.30 -25.39
N ASN A 320 0.27 -1.15 -24.72
CA ASN A 320 -0.61 0.01 -24.94
C ASN A 320 0.01 0.95 -26.00
N PRO A 321 -0.68 1.29 -27.11
CA PRO A 321 -0.16 2.23 -28.12
C PRO A 321 0.06 3.66 -27.60
N ASN A 322 -0.46 4.01 -26.42
CA ASN A 322 -0.22 5.30 -25.76
C ASN A 322 0.95 5.28 -24.76
N ALA A 323 1.51 4.11 -24.45
CA ALA A 323 2.75 4.00 -23.67
C ALA A 323 3.94 4.48 -24.52
N THR A 324 4.97 5.03 -23.88
CA THR A 324 6.14 5.58 -24.56
C THR A 324 7.35 4.67 -24.38
N ALA A 325 8.19 4.56 -25.41
CA ALA A 325 9.44 3.81 -25.36
C ALA A 325 10.64 4.73 -25.59
N SER A 326 11.72 4.52 -24.85
CA SER A 326 12.97 5.25 -25.01
C SER A 326 14.16 4.30 -24.94
N THR A 327 15.12 4.47 -25.85
CA THR A 327 16.30 3.61 -25.96
C THR A 327 17.55 4.38 -25.56
N THR A 328 18.36 3.78 -24.69
CA THR A 328 19.73 4.21 -24.39
C THR A 328 20.71 3.12 -24.81
N VAL A 329 21.85 3.48 -25.39
CA VAL A 329 22.86 2.51 -25.82
C VAL A 329 24.20 2.84 -25.18
N SER A 330 24.88 1.81 -24.66
CA SER A 330 26.24 1.89 -24.13
C SER A 330 27.07 0.76 -24.72
N GLY A 331 28.07 1.11 -25.53
CA GLY A 331 28.85 0.12 -26.30
C GLY A 331 27.96 -0.64 -27.28
N ARG A 332 27.70 -1.93 -26.99
CA ARG A 332 26.80 -2.81 -27.75
C ARG A 332 25.65 -3.37 -26.89
N THR A 333 25.34 -2.70 -25.79
CA THR A 333 24.16 -3.00 -24.96
C THR A 333 23.13 -1.88 -25.13
N ALA A 334 21.96 -2.22 -25.66
CA ALA A 334 20.79 -1.35 -25.61
C ALA A 334 20.03 -1.60 -24.31
N THR A 335 19.61 -0.52 -23.65
CA THR A 335 18.65 -0.54 -22.54
C THR A 335 17.43 0.27 -22.96
N ILE A 336 16.34 -0.44 -23.22
CA ILE A 336 15.03 0.11 -23.52
C ILE A 336 14.32 0.37 -22.19
N THR A 337 13.70 1.53 -22.09
CA THR A 337 12.83 1.93 -20.99
C THR A 337 11.45 2.20 -21.58
N VAL A 338 10.46 1.38 -21.24
CA VAL A 338 9.07 1.59 -21.63
C VAL A 338 8.33 2.17 -20.43
N THR A 339 7.58 3.24 -20.65
CA THR A 339 6.87 4.00 -19.63
C THR A 339 5.39 4.01 -19.96
N ALA A 340 4.56 3.69 -18.97
CA ALA A 340 3.11 3.69 -19.03
C ALA A 340 2.52 5.02 -19.52
N GLN A 341 1.29 4.98 -20.04
CA GLN A 341 0.60 6.20 -20.52
C GLN A 341 0.45 7.27 -19.41
N ASP A 342 0.33 6.84 -18.15
CA ASP A 342 0.19 7.72 -16.98
C ASP A 342 1.53 8.25 -16.44
N GLY A 343 2.66 7.76 -16.95
CA GLY A 343 4.00 8.07 -16.46
C GLY A 343 4.37 7.46 -15.10
N THR A 344 3.50 6.66 -14.45
CA THR A 344 3.74 6.13 -13.10
C THR A 344 4.60 4.86 -13.12
N THR A 345 4.39 4.01 -14.13
CA THR A 345 4.99 2.68 -14.21
C THR A 345 6.00 2.61 -15.35
N VAL A 346 7.12 1.94 -15.08
CA VAL A 346 8.25 1.83 -16.01
C VAL A 346 8.77 0.40 -16.02
N ASP A 347 8.89 -0.18 -17.21
CA ASP A 347 9.52 -1.48 -17.46
C ASP A 347 10.86 -1.30 -18.19
N ARG A 348 11.77 -2.27 -18.07
CA ARG A 348 13.15 -2.16 -18.56
C ARG A 348 13.60 -3.44 -19.25
N TYR A 349 14.02 -3.30 -20.51
CA TYR A 349 14.51 -4.40 -21.33
C TYR A 349 15.97 -4.14 -21.71
N VAL A 350 16.85 -5.11 -21.44
CA VAL A 350 18.27 -5.07 -21.77
C VAL A 350 18.56 -6.03 -22.92
N VAL A 351 19.30 -5.55 -23.93
CA VAL A 351 19.65 -6.31 -25.13
C VAL A 351 21.13 -6.16 -25.43
N ASN A 352 21.86 -7.26 -25.43
CA ASN A 352 23.29 -7.33 -25.71
C ASN A 352 23.48 -7.81 -27.17
N ALA A 353 24.00 -6.92 -28.01
CA ALA A 353 24.29 -7.20 -29.41
C ALA A 353 25.68 -7.84 -29.55
N ALA A 354 25.76 -9.17 -29.49
CA ALA A 354 27.00 -9.89 -29.72
C ALA A 354 27.36 -9.86 -31.21
N LEU A 355 28.64 -9.65 -31.54
CA LEU A 355 29.13 -9.83 -32.90
C LEU A 355 29.11 -11.32 -33.28
N PRO A 356 28.93 -11.67 -34.57
CA PRO A 356 29.08 -13.05 -35.04
C PRO A 356 30.45 -13.61 -34.65
N ALA A 357 30.48 -14.83 -34.14
CA ALA A 357 31.73 -15.53 -33.89
C ALA A 357 32.51 -15.63 -35.20
N THR A 358 33.74 -15.09 -35.23
CA THR A 358 34.62 -15.22 -36.39
C THR A 358 34.88 -16.69 -36.66
N ALA A 359 34.63 -17.13 -37.89
CA ALA A 359 34.86 -18.51 -38.30
C ALA A 359 36.35 -18.83 -38.16
N GLY A 360 36.72 -19.51 -37.07
CA GLY A 360 38.09 -19.81 -36.73
C GLY A 360 38.75 -20.64 -37.83
N GLY A 361 39.72 -20.06 -38.54
CA GLY A 361 40.54 -20.81 -39.48
C GLY A 361 41.18 -21.98 -38.75
N THR A 362 41.03 -23.19 -39.30
CA THR A 362 41.42 -24.44 -38.63
C THR A 362 42.93 -24.51 -38.44
N SER A 363 43.41 -24.12 -37.26
CA SER A 363 44.78 -24.37 -36.82
C SER A 363 44.96 -25.86 -36.58
N THR A 364 45.54 -26.56 -37.55
CA THR A 364 45.98 -27.95 -37.37
C THR A 364 46.94 -28.03 -36.18
N PRO A 365 46.66 -28.86 -35.16
CA PRO A 365 47.51 -28.93 -33.98
C PRO A 365 48.87 -29.53 -34.34
N VAL A 366 49.93 -28.74 -34.22
CA VAL A 366 51.30 -29.24 -34.28
C VAL A 366 51.51 -30.15 -33.07
N ALA A 367 51.86 -31.41 -33.31
CA ALA A 367 51.99 -32.41 -32.25
C ALA A 367 53.07 -32.02 -31.23
N ALA A 368 52.74 -32.13 -29.95
CA ALA A 368 53.68 -31.84 -28.87
C ALA A 368 54.80 -32.89 -28.84
N ALA A 369 56.04 -32.48 -29.07
CA ALA A 369 57.20 -33.34 -28.89
C ALA A 369 57.41 -33.60 -27.38
N ALA A 370 57.47 -34.87 -26.98
CA ALA A 370 57.59 -35.25 -25.58
C ALA A 370 58.98 -34.90 -25.01
N ALA A 371 59.00 -34.17 -23.89
CA ALA A 371 60.23 -33.93 -23.13
C ALA A 371 60.57 -35.17 -22.28
N ALA A 372 61.72 -35.78 -22.54
CA ALA A 372 62.24 -36.88 -21.72
C ALA A 372 62.93 -36.35 -20.45
N THR A 373 62.71 -37.02 -19.31
CA THR A 373 63.27 -36.62 -18.02
C THR A 373 64.47 -37.50 -17.64
N THR A 374 65.66 -36.90 -17.55
CA THR A 374 66.83 -37.55 -16.95
C THR A 374 67.50 -36.59 -15.96
N ARG A 375 67.92 -37.11 -14.80
CA ARG A 375 68.31 -36.32 -13.62
C ARG A 375 69.82 -36.43 -13.38
N ALA A 376 70.48 -35.30 -13.11
CA ALA A 376 71.86 -35.23 -12.64
C ALA A 376 71.96 -34.39 -11.36
N THR A 377 72.95 -34.68 -10.51
CA THR A 377 73.08 -34.14 -9.14
C THR A 377 74.03 -32.96 -9.06
N LEU A 378 73.71 -31.99 -8.19
CA LEU A 378 74.60 -30.90 -7.77
C LEU A 378 75.25 -31.21 -6.41
N PRO A 379 76.52 -30.83 -6.18
CA PRO A 379 77.09 -30.64 -4.85
C PRO A 379 76.68 -29.28 -4.24
N GLU A 380 76.80 -29.15 -2.93
CA GLU A 380 76.42 -27.96 -2.16
C GLU A 380 77.50 -26.86 -2.17
N THR A 381 77.07 -25.60 -2.23
CA THR A 381 77.41 -24.56 -1.23
C THR A 381 76.19 -23.66 -1.03
N GLY A 382 75.93 -23.21 0.20
CA GLY A 382 74.61 -22.72 0.62
C GLY A 382 74.38 -21.20 0.54
N GLY A 383 73.11 -20.82 0.62
CA GLY A 383 72.63 -19.44 0.76
C GLY A 383 71.17 -19.30 0.31
N ASP A 384 70.24 -19.15 1.25
CA ASP A 384 68.85 -18.76 0.97
C ASP A 384 68.85 -17.32 0.43
N ASP A 385 68.17 -16.97 -0.66
CA ASP A 385 66.73 -17.19 -0.87
C ASP A 385 66.36 -17.22 -2.37
N THR A 386 65.16 -17.70 -2.72
CA THR A 386 64.82 -18.04 -4.11
C THR A 386 64.30 -16.87 -4.97
N ALA A 387 64.84 -16.74 -6.18
CA ALA A 387 64.27 -15.95 -7.27
C ALA A 387 64.22 -16.79 -8.55
N VAL A 388 63.02 -17.02 -9.10
CA VAL A 388 62.82 -17.69 -10.40
C VAL A 388 61.97 -16.82 -11.31
N VAL A 389 62.51 -16.55 -12.50
CA VAL A 389 61.89 -15.76 -13.56
C VAL A 389 61.04 -16.66 -14.45
N LEU A 390 59.92 -16.15 -14.95
CA LEU A 390 59.18 -16.76 -16.06
C LEU A 390 58.85 -15.70 -17.11
N VAL A 391 59.39 -15.88 -18.32
CA VAL A 391 59.21 -14.99 -19.48
C VAL A 391 58.19 -15.60 -20.44
N GLY A 392 57.19 -14.81 -20.84
CA GLY A 392 56.27 -15.10 -21.94
C GLY A 392 56.21 -13.89 -22.88
N GLY A 393 56.25 -14.13 -24.19
CA GLY A 393 56.46 -13.10 -25.22
C GLY A 393 55.26 -12.19 -25.50
N ILE A 394 55.53 -11.04 -26.13
CA ILE A 394 54.55 -9.97 -26.46
C ILE A 394 54.48 -9.75 -27.98
N GLY A 395 53.28 -9.44 -28.48
CA GLY A 395 53.09 -8.72 -29.74
C GLY A 395 51.63 -8.25 -29.93
N GLY A 396 51.31 -6.95 -30.04
CA GLY A 396 52.13 -5.76 -29.72
C GLY A 396 51.57 -4.43 -30.24
N ALA A 397 51.54 -3.39 -29.38
CA ALA A 397 51.37 -1.94 -29.68
C ALA A 397 49.98 -1.49 -30.24
N LEU A 398 49.43 -0.28 -30.03
CA LEU A 398 49.71 0.95 -29.23
C LEU A 398 48.34 1.71 -29.10
N LEU A 399 47.98 2.67 -28.23
CA LEU A 399 48.58 3.55 -27.19
C LEU A 399 48.11 3.11 -25.76
N ILE A 400 48.51 3.62 -24.58
CA ILE A 400 49.06 4.88 -24.02
C ILE A 400 48.00 5.89 -23.49
N ALA A 401 48.26 6.42 -22.27
CA ALA A 401 47.48 7.35 -21.40
C ALA A 401 46.22 6.77 -20.69
N GLY A 402 46.10 6.71 -19.35
CA GLY A 402 47.00 7.03 -18.22
C GLY A 402 46.35 8.02 -17.23
N GLY A 403 46.29 7.79 -15.91
CA GLY A 403 46.70 6.65 -15.08
C GLY A 403 46.17 6.76 -13.64
N ILE A 404 46.38 5.77 -12.77
CA ILE A 404 45.79 5.70 -11.42
C ILE A 404 46.86 5.87 -10.32
N LEU A 405 46.58 6.71 -9.31
CA LEU A 405 47.45 6.99 -8.16
C LEU A 405 47.03 6.17 -6.93
N LEU A 406 47.97 5.46 -6.30
CA LEU A 406 47.71 4.64 -5.11
C LEU A 406 48.31 5.30 -3.83
N MET A 407 47.47 5.76 -2.91
CA MET A 407 47.92 6.36 -1.64
C MET A 407 48.06 5.33 -0.51
N ARG A 408 49.27 5.18 0.03
CA ARG A 408 49.54 4.46 1.29
C ARG A 408 49.17 5.33 2.51
N ARG A 409 48.26 4.85 3.37
CA ARG A 409 48.12 5.40 4.74
C ARG A 409 49.38 5.09 5.57
N ARG A 410 49.87 6.08 6.32
CA ARG A 410 50.87 5.92 7.39
C ARG A 410 50.22 6.30 8.72
N THR A 411 50.22 5.38 9.68
CA THR A 411 49.97 5.68 11.10
C THR A 411 51.32 5.73 11.83
N LYS A 412 51.65 6.86 12.46
CA LYS A 412 52.77 6.93 13.42
C LYS A 412 52.23 6.60 14.81
N ARG A 413 52.90 5.68 15.51
CA ARG A 413 53.06 5.76 16.97
C ARG A 413 54.45 6.33 17.24
N THR A 414 54.55 7.30 18.14
CA THR A 414 55.80 7.71 18.77
C THR A 414 55.87 7.09 20.16
N ALA A 415 57.06 6.65 20.57
CA ALA A 415 57.35 6.28 21.94
C ALA A 415 58.05 7.45 22.66
N GLY A 416 57.87 7.52 23.98
CA GLY A 416 58.30 8.59 24.87
C GLY A 416 57.53 8.45 26.17
#